data_AF-A0A392TB49-F1
#
_entry.id   AF-A0A392TB49-F1
#
_cell.length_a   1.000
_cell.length_b   1.000
_cell.length_c   1.000
_cell.angle_alpha   90.00
_cell.angle_beta   90.00
_cell.angle_gamma   90.00
#
_symmetry.space_group_name_H-M   'P 1'
#
loop_
_entity.id
_entity.type
_entity.pdbx_description
1 polymer ?
#
loop_
_entity_poly.entity_id
_entity_poly.type
_entity_poly.pdbx_seq_one_letter_code
_entity_poly.pdbx_strand_id
1 'polypeptide(L)' 'MSDLKVNFHKSMLVGVNIPDSWLGEAASALCCKVGNVPFLYLGLPIGGDSRRLVFWDPVLARLKNRLS' A
#
# COMPACT_ATOMS: atom_id res chain seq x y z
N MET A 1 0.74 -24.44 -14.40
CA MET A 1 0.70 -22.99 -14.09
C MET A 1 -0.62 -22.68 -13.41
N SER A 2 -0.66 -21.76 -12.45
CA SER A 2 -1.95 -21.22 -11.99
C SER A 2 -2.53 -20.28 -13.06
N ASP A 3 -3.80 -20.43 -13.40
CA ASP A 3 -4.53 -19.55 -14.35
C ASP A 3 -4.87 -18.16 -13.75
N LEU A 4 -4.11 -17.72 -12.75
CA LEU A 4 -4.39 -16.48 -12.04
C LEU A 4 -3.72 -15.30 -12.75
N LYS A 5 -4.52 -14.33 -13.19
CA LYS A 5 -4.05 -13.09 -13.82
C LYS A 5 -3.95 -11.96 -12.78
N VAL A 6 -2.78 -11.32 -12.72
CA VAL A 6 -2.57 -10.12 -11.89
C VAL A 6 -3.40 -8.96 -12.43
N ASN A 7 -4.06 -8.23 -11.52
CA ASN A 7 -4.81 -7.02 -11.85
C ASN A 7 -3.98 -5.78 -11.55
N PHE A 8 -3.15 -5.36 -12.52
CA PHE A 8 -2.26 -4.21 -12.36
C PHE A 8 -2.99 -2.88 -12.10
N HIS A 9 -4.24 -2.74 -12.55
CA HIS A 9 -5.06 -1.56 -12.28
C HIS A 9 -5.42 -1.42 -10.78
N LYS A 10 -5.48 -2.55 -10.04
CA LYS A 10 -5.67 -2.57 -8.58
C LYS A 10 -4.35 -2.64 -7.81
N SER A 11 -3.23 -2.81 -8.51
CA SER A 11 -1.90 -2.90 -7.90
C SER A 11 -1.24 -1.52 -7.82
N MET A 12 -0.33 -1.39 -6.86
CA MET A 12 0.63 -0.29 -6.80
C MET A 12 2.03 -0.84 -6.52
N LEU A 13 3.05 -0.16 -7.02
CA LEU A 13 4.45 -0.45 -6.76
C LEU A 13 5.01 0.58 -5.78
N VAL A 14 5.63 0.11 -4.70
CA VAL A 14 6.21 0.97 -3.66
C VAL A 14 7.70 0.70 -3.58
N GLY A 15 8.51 1.76 -3.73
CA GLY A 15 9.95 1.67 -3.63
C GLY A 15 10.45 1.69 -2.19
N VAL A 16 11.42 0.85 -1.87
CA VAL A 16 12.16 0.88 -0.60
C VAL A 16 13.64 1.01 -0.93
N ASN A 17 14.24 2.14 -0.54
CA ASN A 17 15.67 2.42 -0.78
C ASN A 17 16.08 2.32 -2.27
N ILE A 18 15.24 2.84 -3.16
CA ILE A 18 15.50 2.90 -4.61
C ILE A 18 15.23 4.32 -5.13
N PRO A 19 15.85 4.72 -6.25
CA PRO A 19 15.55 6.00 -6.87
C PRO A 19 14.12 6.07 -7.42
N ASP A 20 13.48 7.22 -7.26
CA ASP A 20 12.12 7.47 -7.78
C ASP A 20 12.05 7.35 -9.31
N SER A 21 13.15 7.63 -10.02
CA SER A 21 13.24 7.45 -11.47
C SER A 21 13.02 5.99 -11.87
N TRP A 22 13.73 5.07 -11.21
CA TRP A 22 13.59 3.64 -11.48
C TRP A 22 12.21 3.12 -11.05
N LEU A 23 11.69 3.59 -9.91
CA LEU A 23 10.35 3.23 -9.46
C LEU A 23 9.28 3.63 -10.49
N GLY A 24 9.40 4.84 -11.04
CA GLY A 24 8.49 5.34 -12.09
C GLY A 24 8.57 4.52 -13.37
N GLU A 25 9.78 4.21 -13.84
CA GLU A 25 10.00 3.34 -15.01
C GLU A 25 9.38 1.95 -14.81
N ALA A 26 9.62 1.33 -13.65
CA ALA A 26 9.09 0.01 -13.32
C ALA A 26 7.55 0.00 -13.22
N ALA A 27 6.96 1.01 -12.57
CA ALA A 27 5.50 1.12 -12.47
C ALA A 27 4.86 1.36 -13.84
N SER A 28 5.50 2.15 -14.71
CA SER A 28 5.06 2.37 -16.09
C SER A 28 5.12 1.09 -16.91
N ALA A 29 6.21 0.31 -16.79
CA ALA A 29 6.35 -0.97 -17.49
C ALA A 29 5.29 -2.01 -17.07
N LEU A 30 4.86 -1.97 -15.80
CA LEU A 30 3.82 -2.84 -15.26
C LEU A 30 2.40 -2.30 -15.43
N CYS A 31 2.23 -1.09 -15.98
CA CYS A 31 0.96 -0.38 -16.05
C CYS A 31 0.22 -0.32 -14.70
N CYS A 32 0.96 -0.07 -13.62
CA CYS A 32 0.41 0.04 -12.26
C CYS A 32 0.74 1.40 -11.64
N LYS A 33 0.14 1.71 -10.50
CA LYS A 33 0.34 3.00 -9.82
C LYS A 33 1.65 3.00 -9.03
N VAL A 34 2.34 4.13 -8.98
CA VAL A 34 3.38 4.34 -7.96
C VAL A 34 2.68 4.59 -6.61
N GLY A 35 3.07 3.85 -5.58
CA GLY A 35 2.62 4.04 -4.21
C GLY A 35 3.75 4.56 -3.33
N ASN A 36 3.38 5.09 -2.17
CA ASN A 36 4.33 5.61 -1.18
C ASN A 36 3.97 5.10 0.23
N VAL A 37 4.96 5.03 1.11
CA VAL A 37 4.75 4.76 2.53
C VAL A 37 4.53 6.06 3.33
N PRO A 38 3.67 6.04 4.37
CA PRO A 38 2.81 4.93 4.77
C PRO A 38 1.53 4.82 3.91
N PHE A 39 0.97 3.62 3.78
CA PHE A 39 -0.31 3.38 3.08
C PHE A 39 -1.17 2.34 3.80
N LEU A 40 -2.47 2.26 3.45
CA LEU A 40 -3.39 1.25 4.00
C LEU A 40 -3.50 0.05 3.07
N TYR A 41 -3.27 -1.14 3.60
CA TYR A 41 -3.51 -2.41 2.91
C TYR A 41 -4.46 -3.28 3.73
N LEU A 42 -5.60 -3.63 3.14
CA LEU A 42 -6.67 -4.38 3.82
C LEU A 42 -7.06 -3.79 5.18
N GLY A 43 -7.00 -2.46 5.31
CA GLY A 43 -7.29 -1.69 6.51
C GLY A 43 -6.21 -1.76 7.60
N LEU A 44 -5.00 -2.20 7.27
CA LEU A 44 -3.81 -2.11 8.12
C LEU A 44 -2.84 -1.07 7.54
N PRO A 45 -2.30 -0.17 8.37
CA PRO A 45 -1.28 0.78 7.93
C PRO A 45 0.07 0.06 7.76
N ILE A 46 0.76 0.34 6.66
CA ILE A 46 2.04 -0.24 6.26
C ILE A 46 3.07 0.89 6.16
N GLY A 47 4.29 0.67 6.66
CA GLY A 47 5.44 1.55 6.42
C GLY A 47 5.50 2.84 7.25
N GLY A 48 4.74 2.95 8.35
CA GLY A 48 4.85 4.05 9.33
C GLY A 48 5.41 3.60 10.67
N ASP A 49 5.55 4.53 11.61
CA ASP A 49 6.07 4.23 12.97
C ASP A 49 4.98 3.62 13.86
N SER A 50 5.03 2.30 14.04
CA SER A 50 4.10 1.53 14.85
C SER A 50 4.12 1.89 16.34
N ARG A 51 5.13 2.63 16.82
CA ARG A 51 5.23 3.10 18.21
C ARG A 51 4.36 4.33 18.47
N ARG A 52 3.89 5.03 17.43
CA ARG A 52 3.06 6.23 17.57
C ARG A 52 1.59 5.84 17.58
N LEU A 53 0.82 6.32 18.55
CA LEU A 53 -0.62 6.02 18.66
C LEU A 53 -1.39 6.40 17.39
N VAL A 54 -1.09 7.56 16.81
CA VAL A 54 -1.71 8.06 15.56
C VAL A 54 -1.57 7.10 14.39
N PHE A 55 -0.56 6.23 14.38
CA PHE A 55 -0.39 5.21 13.33
C PHE A 55 -1.57 4.24 13.32
N TRP A 56 -2.17 3.96 14.48
CA TRP A 56 -3.25 2.99 14.65
C TRP A 56 -4.66 3.58 14.48
N ASP A 57 -4.79 4.89 14.28
CA ASP A 57 -6.09 5.56 14.12
C ASP A 57 -6.98 4.95 13.02
N PRO A 58 -6.46 4.60 11.82
CA PRO A 58 -7.29 3.97 10.79
C PRO A 58 -7.86 2.61 11.21
N VAL A 59 -7.09 1.85 12.01
CA VAL A 59 -7.52 0.55 12.54
C VAL A 59 -8.61 0.76 13.59
N LEU A 60 -8.41 1.70 14.51
CA LEU A 60 -9.40 2.04 15.54
C LEU A 60 -10.71 2.53 14.93
N ALA A 61 -10.65 3.40 13.91
CA ALA A 61 -11.83 3.87 13.19
C ALA A 61 -12.61 2.71 12.55
N ARG A 62 -11.90 1.76 11.92
CA ARG A 62 -12.52 0.58 11.30
C ARG A 62 -13.17 -0.34 12.33
N LEU A 63 -12.56 -0.51 13.50
CA LEU A 63 -13.13 -1.31 14.60
C LEU A 63 -14.39 -0.65 15.17
N LYS A 64 -14.36 0.66 15.44
CA LYS A 64 -15.53 1.42 15.91
C LYS A 64 -16.71 1.30 14.96
N ASN A 65 -16.47 1.42 13.65
CA ASN A 65 -17.52 1.28 12.62
C ASN A 65 -18.11 -0.14 12.52
N ARG A 66 -17.44 -1.17 13.07
CA ARG A 66 -17.95 -2.55 13.09
C ARG A 66 -18.72 -2.88 14.37
N LEU A 67 -18.47 -2.13 15.44
CA LEU A 67 -19.03 -2.34 16.77
C LEU A 67 -20.21 -1.41 17.10
N SER A 68 -20.40 -0.36 16.30
CA SER A 68 -21.62 0.45 16.30
C SER A 68 -22.70 -0.19 15.43
#